data_AF-A0A538TZY9-F1
#
_entry.id   AF-A0A538TZY9-F1
#
_cell.length_a   1.000
_cell.length_b   1.000
_cell.length_c   1.000
_cell.angle_alpha   90.00
_cell.angle_beta   90.00
_cell.angle_gamma   90.00
#
_symmetry.space_group_name_H-M   'P 1'
#
loop_
_entity.id
_entity.type
_entity.pdbx_description
1 polymer ?
#
loop_
_entity_poly.entity_id
_entity_poly.type
_entity_poly.pdbx_seq_one_letter_code
_entity_poly.pdbx_strand_id
1 'polypeptide(L)' 'MSRARSQTRAAWLFLTPALGLIAVFFAVPVIAGLLLSLTDFDLYSIGDVRNARFVGIGNYAQVLGNPEF' A
#
# COMPACT_ATOMS: atom_id res chain seq x y z
N MET A 1 2.67 40.33 5.93
CA MET A 1 3.17 39.03 5.43
C MET A 1 3.45 37.96 6.50
N SER A 2 3.77 38.30 7.77
CA SER A 2 4.06 37.26 8.80
C SER A 2 2.82 36.49 9.30
N ARG A 3 1.65 37.16 9.43
CA ARG A 3 0.39 36.54 9.86
C ARG A 3 -0.11 35.44 8.91
N ALA A 4 -0.01 35.65 7.60
CA ALA A 4 -0.37 34.64 6.60
C ALA A 4 0.47 33.36 6.76
N ARG A 5 1.80 33.50 6.94
CA ARG A 5 2.69 32.37 7.21
C ARG A 5 2.38 31.64 8.51
N SER A 6 2.01 32.38 9.57
CA SER A 6 1.62 31.78 10.85
C SER A 6 0.32 30.97 10.75
N GLN A 7 -0.68 31.48 10.02
CA GLN A 7 -1.94 30.76 9.79
C GLN A 7 -1.74 29.49 8.96
N THR A 8 -0.92 29.55 7.90
CA THR A 8 -0.57 28.36 7.10
C THR A 8 0.09 27.27 7.96
N ARG A 9 1.01 27.64 8.86
CA ARG A 9 1.64 26.68 9.79
C ARG A 9 0.63 26.05 10.73
N ALA A 10 -0.28 26.83 11.31
CA ALA A 10 -1.33 26.33 12.19
C ALA A 10 -2.28 25.37 11.46
N ALA A 11 -2.65 25.70 10.21
CA ALA A 11 -3.47 24.83 9.36
C ALA A 11 -2.78 23.48 9.08
N TRP A 12 -1.49 23.49 8.74
CA TRP A 12 -0.73 22.25 8.54
C TRP A 12 -0.64 21.42 9.83
N LEU A 13 -0.37 22.06 10.97
CA LEU A 13 -0.29 21.35 12.26
C LEU A 13 -1.62 20.67 12.61
N PHE A 14 -2.73 21.35 12.34
CA PHE A 14 -4.09 20.82 12.54
C PHE A 14 -4.41 19.66 11.59
N LEU A 15 -4.00 19.73 10.33
CA LEU A 15 -4.23 18.68 9.33
C LEU A 15 -3.32 17.45 9.52
N THR A 16 -2.12 17.65 10.08
CA THR A 16 -1.10 16.61 10.24
C THR A 16 -1.63 15.29 10.84
N PRO A 17 -2.40 15.25 11.95
CA PRO A 17 -2.90 13.99 12.49
C PRO A 17 -3.85 13.26 11.53
N ALA A 18 -4.75 13.97 10.85
CA ALA A 18 -5.66 13.36 9.88
C ALA A 18 -4.91 12.82 8.65
N LEU A 19 -3.97 13.60 8.11
CA LEU A 19 -3.12 13.17 7.00
C LEU A 19 -2.21 12.00 7.39
N GLY A 20 -1.71 11.99 8.64
CA GLY A 20 -0.93 10.88 9.18
C GLY A 20 -1.74 9.60 9.26
N LEU A 21 -2.98 9.66 9.76
CA LEU A 21 -3.89 8.51 9.77
C LEU A 21 -4.18 8.01 8.35
N ILE A 22 -4.51 8.91 7.42
CA ILE A 22 -4.73 8.54 6.02
C ILE A 22 -3.47 7.88 5.46
N ALA A 23 -2.30 8.47 5.63
CA ALA A 23 -1.05 7.92 5.11
C ALA A 23 -0.77 6.52 5.67
N VAL A 24 -0.92 6.31 6.98
CA VAL A 24 -0.67 5.01 7.60
C VAL A 24 -1.69 3.97 7.13
N PHE A 25 -2.98 4.25 7.27
CA PHE A 25 -4.03 3.28 6.99
C PHE A 25 -4.32 3.08 5.51
N PHE A 26 -3.88 3.99 4.63
CA PHE A 26 -3.99 3.82 3.19
C PHE A 26 -2.68 3.28 2.58
N ALA A 27 -1.55 3.94 2.83
CA ALA A 27 -0.31 3.58 2.14
C ALA A 27 0.25 2.25 2.61
N VAL A 28 0.15 1.91 3.90
CA VAL A 28 0.67 0.63 4.41
C VAL A 28 -0.06 -0.55 3.77
N PRO A 29 -1.42 -0.61 3.76
CA PRO A 29 -2.12 -1.70 3.06
C PRO A 29 -1.86 -1.73 1.55
N VAL A 30 -1.78 -0.58 0.89
CA VAL A 30 -1.46 -0.52 -0.55
C VAL A 30 -0.08 -1.10 -0.83
N ILE A 31 0.94 -0.67 -0.07
CA ILE A 31 2.30 -1.18 -0.23
C ILE A 31 2.35 -2.68 0.09
N ALA A 32 1.68 -3.13 1.15
CA ALA A 32 1.61 -4.55 1.49
C ALA A 32 0.97 -5.35 0.35
N GLY A 33 -0.18 -4.90 -0.18
CA GLY A 33 -0.85 -5.53 -1.32
C GLY A 33 0.03 -5.58 -2.58
N LEU A 34 0.78 -4.51 -2.86
CA LEU A 34 1.73 -4.47 -3.96
C LEU A 34 2.92 -5.42 -3.77
N LEU A 35 3.41 -5.60 -2.55
CA LEU A 35 4.45 -6.58 -2.27
C LEU A 35 3.92 -8.01 -2.39
N LEU A 36 2.72 -8.26 -1.87
CA LEU A 36 2.06 -9.56 -1.97
C LEU A 36 1.71 -9.94 -3.41
N SER A 37 1.37 -8.96 -4.27
CA SER A 37 1.10 -9.24 -5.69
C SER A 37 2.32 -9.72 -6.47
N LEU A 38 3.53 -9.50 -5.93
CA LEU A 38 4.79 -10.01 -6.46
C LEU A 38 5.17 -11.38 -5.87
N THR A 39 4.32 -11.94 -5.02
CA THR A 39 4.48 -13.27 -4.42
C THR A 39 3.34 -14.19 -4.86
N ASP A 40 3.59 -15.50 -4.80
CA ASP A 40 2.57 -16.54 -4.90
C ASP A 40 1.83 -16.63 -3.55
N PHE A 41 1.02 -15.61 -3.24
CA PHE A 41 0.31 -15.50 -1.97
C PHE A 41 -1.06 -16.17 -2.06
N ASP A 42 -1.24 -17.23 -1.28
CA ASP A 42 -2.48 -18.01 -1.21
C ASP A 42 -2.90 -18.29 0.26
N LEU A 43 -3.94 -19.11 0.45
CA LEU A 43 -4.42 -19.51 1.77
C LEU A 43 -3.35 -20.21 2.64
N TYR A 44 -2.38 -20.92 2.02
CA TYR A 44 -1.32 -21.61 2.74
C TYR A 44 -0.25 -20.64 3.24
N SER A 45 -0.02 -19.54 2.53
CA SER A 45 0.90 -18.48 2.95
C SER A 45 0.45 -17.71 4.21
N ILE A 46 -0.86 -17.72 4.52
CA ILE A 46 -1.41 -17.20 5.77
C ILE A 46 -1.04 -18.12 6.96
N GLY A 47 -0.99 -19.44 6.71
CA GLY A 47 -0.61 -20.44 7.71
C GLY A 47 0.90 -20.57 7.92
N ASP A 48 1.70 -20.34 6.87
CA ASP A 48 3.15 -20.28 6.93
C ASP A 48 3.71 -19.29 5.88
N VAL A 49 4.29 -18.19 6.35
CA VAL A 49 4.85 -17.12 5.51
C VAL A 49 5.97 -17.63 4.59
N ARG A 50 6.60 -18.77 4.90
CA ARG A 50 7.60 -19.41 4.01
C ARG A 50 7.01 -19.85 2.67
N ASN A 51 5.68 -20.01 2.59
CA ASN A 51 4.98 -20.35 1.36
C ASN A 51 4.73 -19.13 0.46
N ALA A 52 4.91 -17.90 0.95
CA ALA A 52 4.83 -16.68 0.14
C ALA A 52 6.07 -16.52 -0.75
N ARG A 53 6.17 -17.36 -1.79
CA ARG A 53 7.33 -17.39 -2.70
C ARG A 53 7.32 -16.18 -3.61
N PHE A 54 8.46 -15.52 -3.79
CA PHE A 54 8.57 -14.40 -4.74
C PHE A 54 8.48 -14.89 -6.18
N VAL A 55 7.57 -14.31 -6.96
CA VAL A 55 7.32 -14.64 -8.38
C VAL A 55 7.44 -13.44 -9.32
N GLY A 56 7.74 -12.24 -8.79
CA GLY A 56 7.87 -11.02 -9.57
C GLY A 56 6.59 -10.69 -10.31
N ILE A 57 6.66 -10.46 -11.62
CA ILE A 57 5.48 -10.14 -12.45
C ILE A 57 4.68 -11.36 -12.93
N GLY A 58 5.01 -12.57 -12.47
CA GLY A 58 4.40 -13.82 -12.93
C GLY A 58 2.87 -13.83 -12.83
N ASN A 59 2.33 -13.35 -11.70
CA ASN A 59 0.88 -13.23 -11.49
C ASN A 59 0.19 -12.37 -12.57
N TYR A 60 0.83 -11.27 -12.96
CA TYR A 60 0.29 -10.37 -13.99
C TYR A 60 0.33 -11.02 -15.37
N ALA A 61 1.43 -11.68 -15.73
CA ALA A 61 1.54 -12.40 -17.00
C ALA A 61 0.51 -13.54 -17.10
N GLN A 62 0.25 -14.24 -16.00
CA GLN A 62 -0.77 -15.29 -15.93
C GLN A 62 -2.17 -14.75 -16.18
N VAL A 63 -2.56 -13.66 -15.50
CA VAL A 63 -3.89 -13.05 -15.68
C VAL A 63 -4.06 -12.49 -17.09
N LEU A 64 -3.07 -11.75 -17.60
CA LEU A 64 -3.13 -11.15 -18.93
C LEU A 64 -3.09 -12.19 -20.07
N GLY A 65 -2.52 -13.36 -19.82
CA GLY A 65 -2.47 -14.47 -20.77
C GLY A 65 -3.64 -15.45 -20.66
N ASN A 66 -4.52 -15.30 -19.66
CA ASN A 66 -5.64 -16.20 -19.45
C ASN A 66 -6.89 -15.68 -20.20
N PRO A 67 -7.44 -16.45 -21.17
CA PRO A 67 -8.62 -16.02 -21.94
C PRO A 67 -9.92 -15.92 -21.12
N GLU A 68 -9.95 -16.48 -19.91
CA GLU A 68 -11.12 -16.46 -19.01
C GLU A 68 -11.10 -15.27 -18.02
N PHE A 69 -10.03 -14.46 -18.01
CA PHE A 69 -9.92 -13.23 -17.23
C PHE A 69 -10.29 -12.00 -18.06
#